data_AF-A0A1V8U513-F1
#
_entry.id   AF-A0A1V8U513-F1
#
_cell.length_a   1.000
_cell.length_b   1.000
_cell.length_c   1.000
_cell.angle_alpha   90.00
_cell.angle_beta   90.00
_cell.angle_gamma   90.00
#
_symmetry.space_group_name_H-M   'P 1'
#
loop_
_entity.id
_entity.type
_entity.pdbx_description
1 polymer ?
#
loop_
_entity_poly.entity_id
_entity_poly.type
_entity_poly.pdbx_seq_one_letter_code
_entity_poly.pdbx_strand_id
1 'polypeptide(L)'
;MLPTPSTSHASFENIYEPAEDSYLLLDTLSSDAESLFLTKRFGSDEPLPVILEVGVGSGVVLAFVATNAQVIFGRSDVAALGVDINPFAAKAAAQTIDVALRDLEVKPITLGTVMSDLTSSLRSGQTDVLIFNPPYVPTEPLPATSAISDETMSNSHEVFERDSKLLELSYAGG
;
A
#
# COMPACT_ATOMS: atom_id res chain seq x y z
N MET A 1 -10.42 -8.05 -17.33
CA MET A 1 -9.46 -7.29 -16.50
C MET A 1 -10.23 -6.20 -15.77
N LEU A 2 -10.03 -6.11 -14.46
CA LEU A 2 -10.63 -5.07 -13.63
C LEU A 2 -9.89 -3.74 -13.83
N PRO A 3 -10.54 -2.58 -13.63
CA PRO A 3 -9.91 -1.29 -13.86
C PRO A 3 -8.80 -1.00 -12.84
N THR A 4 -7.65 -0.56 -13.33
CA THR A 4 -6.56 -0.05 -12.49
C THR A 4 -6.91 1.32 -11.93
N PRO A 5 -6.76 1.57 -10.61
CA PRO A 5 -6.94 2.88 -10.02
C PRO A 5 -6.05 3.95 -10.64
N SER A 6 -6.56 5.18 -10.73
CA SER A 6 -5.74 6.32 -11.18
C SER A 6 -4.76 6.75 -10.09
N THR A 7 -3.50 6.93 -10.48
CA THR A 7 -2.43 7.53 -9.67
C THR A 7 -1.99 8.89 -10.22
N SER A 8 -2.79 9.52 -11.08
CA SER A 8 -2.43 10.77 -11.78
C SER A 8 -2.18 11.98 -10.87
N HIS A 9 -2.63 11.93 -9.61
CA HIS A 9 -2.39 12.95 -8.59
C HIS A 9 -1.05 12.79 -7.88
N ALA A 10 -0.41 11.63 -8.00
CA ALA A 10 0.78 11.30 -7.25
C ALA A 10 2.03 11.89 -7.92
N SER A 11 2.97 12.39 -7.11
CA SER A 11 4.27 12.85 -7.60
C SER A 11 5.32 11.76 -7.41
N PHE A 12 5.79 11.19 -8.53
CA PHE A 12 6.77 10.10 -8.56
C PHE A 12 8.22 10.56 -8.32
N GLU A 13 8.43 11.84 -7.99
CA GLU A 13 9.73 12.33 -7.54
C GLU A 13 10.16 11.70 -6.21
N ASN A 14 9.20 11.32 -5.36
CA ASN A 14 9.44 10.85 -3.99
C ASN A 14 8.73 9.53 -3.65
N ILE A 15 8.12 8.84 -4.63
CA ILE A 15 7.41 7.57 -4.41
C ILE A 15 7.67 6.60 -5.56
N TYR A 16 7.44 5.32 -5.31
CA TYR A 16 7.46 4.30 -6.36
C TYR A 16 6.29 4.48 -7.35
N GLU A 17 6.63 4.60 -8.64
CA GLU A 17 5.64 4.60 -9.72
C GLU A 17 5.20 3.15 -10.01
N PRO A 18 3.89 2.86 -10.15
CA PRO A 18 3.42 1.55 -10.55
C PRO A 18 4.11 1.04 -11.82
N ALA A 19 4.70 -0.15 -11.74
CA ALA A 19 5.39 -0.80 -12.84
C ALA A 19 4.89 -2.24 -13.06
N GLU A 20 5.60 -3.03 -13.87
CA GLU A 20 5.21 -4.38 -14.26
C GLU A 20 4.95 -5.32 -13.07
N ASP A 21 5.73 -5.17 -12.01
CA ASP A 21 5.56 -5.93 -10.76
C ASP A 21 4.23 -5.63 -10.06
N SER A 22 3.85 -4.35 -10.03
CA SER A 22 2.59 -3.87 -9.48
C SER A 22 1.43 -4.46 -10.28
N TYR A 23 1.50 -4.40 -11.62
CA TYR A 23 0.46 -4.92 -12.50
C TYR A 23 0.35 -6.44 -12.45
N LEU A 24 1.48 -7.17 -12.35
CA LEU A 24 1.48 -8.61 -12.13
C LEU A 24 0.77 -8.98 -10.81
N LEU A 25 0.95 -8.17 -9.76
CA LEU A 25 0.27 -8.37 -8.49
C LEU A 25 -1.24 -8.11 -8.60
N LEU A 26 -1.68 -7.07 -9.35
CA LEU A 26 -3.11 -6.84 -9.62
C LEU A 26 -3.74 -8.01 -10.38
N ASP A 27 -3.05 -8.51 -11.41
CA ASP A 27 -3.49 -9.66 -12.21
C ASP A 27 -3.59 -10.93 -11.36
N THR A 28 -2.63 -11.13 -10.45
CA THR A 28 -2.62 -12.28 -9.53
C THR A 28 -3.81 -12.21 -8.57
N LEU A 29 -4.01 -11.06 -7.91
CA LEU A 29 -5.09 -10.84 -6.94
C LEU A 29 -6.49 -10.93 -7.57
N SER A 30 -6.61 -10.55 -8.85
CA SER A 30 -7.87 -10.65 -9.60
C SER A 30 -8.02 -11.92 -10.44
N SER A 31 -7.07 -12.84 -10.36
CA SER A 31 -7.15 -14.12 -11.05
C SER A 31 -8.31 -14.97 -10.51
N ASP A 32 -8.90 -15.81 -11.37
CA ASP A 32 -10.02 -16.67 -11.00
C ASP A 32 -9.67 -17.59 -9.82
N ALA A 33 -8.44 -18.11 -9.79
CA ALA A 33 -7.97 -19.02 -8.75
C ALA A 33 -7.85 -18.31 -7.40
N GLU A 34 -7.22 -17.13 -7.37
CA GLU A 34 -7.01 -16.36 -6.14
C GLU A 34 -8.33 -15.79 -5.61
N SER A 35 -9.15 -15.21 -6.49
CA SER A 35 -10.47 -14.68 -6.12
C SER A 35 -11.38 -15.77 -5.58
N LEU A 36 -11.34 -16.98 -6.15
CA LEU A 36 -12.10 -18.13 -5.64
C LEU A 36 -11.62 -18.56 -4.25
N PHE A 37 -10.31 -18.56 -4.00
CA PHE A 37 -9.74 -18.86 -2.69
C PHE A 37 -10.18 -17.83 -1.65
N LEU A 38 -10.00 -16.53 -1.93
CA LEU A 38 -10.34 -15.44 -1.03
C LEU A 38 -11.84 -15.38 -0.76
N THR A 39 -12.68 -15.57 -1.78
CA THR A 39 -14.14 -15.64 -1.62
C THR A 39 -14.57 -16.79 -0.72
N LYS A 40 -13.96 -17.98 -0.85
CA LYS A 40 -14.26 -19.12 0.04
C LYS A 40 -13.77 -18.90 1.47
N ARG A 41 -12.65 -18.20 1.62
CA ARG A 41 -12.00 -17.99 2.92
C ARG A 41 -12.64 -16.86 3.75
N PHE A 42 -13.20 -15.85 3.08
CA PHE A 42 -13.68 -14.61 3.70
C PHE A 42 -15.07 -14.18 3.22
N GLY A 43 -15.84 -15.09 2.61
CA GLY A 43 -17.17 -14.81 2.06
C GLY A 43 -18.17 -14.29 3.10
N SER A 44 -19.41 -14.04 2.67
CA SER A 44 -20.38 -13.24 3.45
C SER A 44 -20.73 -13.75 4.86
N ASP A 45 -20.49 -15.02 5.16
CA ASP A 45 -20.74 -15.62 6.49
C ASP A 45 -19.56 -15.47 7.47
N GLU A 46 -18.39 -15.03 6.98
CA GLU A 46 -17.18 -14.85 7.78
C GLU A 46 -17.07 -13.42 8.33
N PRO A 47 -16.28 -13.21 9.41
CA PRO A 47 -15.95 -11.86 9.88
C PRO A 47 -15.34 -11.00 8.77
N LEU A 48 -15.54 -9.69 8.90
CA LEU A 48 -14.98 -8.69 8.00
C LEU A 48 -13.44 -8.82 7.95
N PRO A 49 -12.83 -9.08 6.78
CA PRO A 49 -11.39 -9.27 6.70
C PRO A 49 -10.64 -7.93 6.75
N VAL A 50 -9.53 -7.91 7.49
CA VAL A 50 -8.57 -6.80 7.52
C VAL A 50 -7.44 -7.08 6.55
N ILE A 51 -7.36 -6.24 5.52
CA ILE A 51 -6.34 -6.25 4.47
C ILE A 51 -5.28 -5.22 4.86
N LEU A 52 -4.03 -5.68 4.92
CA LEU A 52 -2.85 -4.84 5.12
C LEU A 52 -1.97 -4.88 3.87
N GLU A 53 -1.66 -3.72 3.31
CA GLU A 53 -0.53 -3.57 2.38
C GLU A 53 0.68 -3.00 3.11
N VAL A 54 1.81 -3.70 3.07
CA VAL A 54 3.11 -3.21 3.53
C VAL A 54 3.88 -2.66 2.34
N GLY A 55 4.49 -1.48 2.48
CA GLY A 55 5.16 -0.79 1.37
C GLY A 55 4.14 -0.30 0.34
N VAL A 56 3.13 0.44 0.81
CA VAL A 56 1.96 0.84 0.01
C VAL A 56 2.31 1.66 -1.25
N GLY A 57 3.46 2.34 -1.28
CA GLY A 57 3.92 3.12 -2.44
C GLY A 57 2.87 4.14 -2.90
N SER A 58 2.50 4.09 -4.18
CA SER A 58 1.45 4.94 -4.75
C SER A 58 0.02 4.59 -4.27
N GLY A 59 -0.16 3.44 -3.62
CA GLY A 59 -1.44 2.90 -3.17
C GLY A 59 -2.28 2.24 -4.26
N VAL A 60 -1.72 2.01 -5.45
CA VAL A 60 -2.46 1.42 -6.57
C VAL A 60 -2.99 0.01 -6.23
N VAL A 61 -2.23 -0.79 -5.48
CA VAL A 61 -2.59 -2.17 -5.16
C VAL A 61 -3.68 -2.21 -4.09
N LEU A 62 -3.49 -1.56 -2.94
CA LEU A 62 -4.54 -1.50 -1.91
C LEU A 62 -5.82 -0.84 -2.43
N ALA A 63 -5.72 0.23 -3.24
CA ALA A 63 -6.89 0.83 -3.89
C ALA A 63 -7.58 -0.14 -4.85
N PHE A 64 -6.82 -0.89 -5.66
CA PHE A 64 -7.39 -1.88 -6.58
C PHE A 64 -8.15 -2.96 -5.83
N VAL A 65 -7.55 -3.51 -4.76
CA VAL A 65 -8.16 -4.54 -3.93
C VAL A 65 -9.42 -4.03 -3.25
N ALA A 66 -9.37 -2.82 -2.67
CA ALA A 66 -10.51 -2.19 -2.00
C ALA A 66 -11.67 -1.90 -2.98
N THR A 67 -11.37 -1.31 -4.14
CA THR A 67 -12.38 -0.99 -5.16
C THR A 67 -13.03 -2.24 -5.75
N ASN A 68 -12.26 -3.32 -5.91
CA ASN A 68 -12.71 -4.55 -6.54
C ASN A 68 -13.04 -5.66 -5.54
N ALA A 69 -13.26 -5.32 -4.26
CA ALA A 69 -13.45 -6.30 -3.20
C ALA A 69 -14.59 -7.28 -3.48
N GLN A 70 -15.68 -6.82 -4.10
CA GLN A 70 -16.80 -7.69 -4.48
C GLN A 70 -16.40 -8.82 -5.43
N VAL A 71 -15.44 -8.57 -6.33
CA VAL A 71 -14.94 -9.57 -7.27
C VAL A 71 -13.90 -10.47 -6.60
N ILE A 72 -12.99 -9.88 -5.81
CA ILE A 72 -11.85 -10.59 -5.21
C ILE A 72 -12.28 -11.43 -3.99
N PHE A 73 -13.14 -10.91 -3.14
CA PHE A 73 -13.58 -11.53 -1.88
C PHE A 73 -15.04 -12.00 -1.89
N GLY A 74 -15.80 -11.71 -2.95
CA GLY A 74 -17.23 -11.99 -2.99
C GLY A 74 -18.06 -11.06 -2.09
N ARG A 75 -17.45 -10.02 -1.51
CA ARG A 75 -18.07 -9.04 -0.61
C ARG A 75 -17.43 -7.66 -0.77
N SER A 76 -18.20 -6.59 -0.55
CA SER A 76 -17.69 -5.21 -0.63
C SER A 76 -17.21 -4.64 0.71
N ASP A 77 -17.61 -5.23 1.83
CA ASP A 77 -17.30 -4.78 3.18
C ASP A 77 -16.00 -5.39 3.69
N VAL A 78 -14.88 -4.92 3.13
CA VAL A 78 -13.52 -5.25 3.60
C VAL A 78 -12.92 -4.06 4.35
N ALA A 79 -11.96 -4.28 5.25
CA ALA A 79 -11.16 -3.20 5.86
C ALA A 79 -9.79 -3.11 5.21
N ALA A 80 -9.38 -1.91 4.78
CA ALA A 80 -8.11 -1.66 4.09
C ALA A 80 -7.21 -0.75 4.92
N LEU A 81 -5.99 -1.23 5.22
CA LEU A 81 -4.93 -0.52 5.91
C LEU A 81 -3.65 -0.56 5.08
N GLY A 82 -3.00 0.58 4.87
CA GLY A 82 -1.69 0.65 4.24
C GLY A 82 -0.61 1.11 5.22
N VAL A 83 0.60 0.58 5.08
CA VAL A 83 1.77 1.08 5.79
C VAL A 83 2.94 1.32 4.85
N ASP A 84 3.73 2.34 5.13
CA ASP A 84 4.96 2.63 4.40
C ASP A 84 5.96 3.35 5.29
N ILE A 85 7.25 3.12 5.07
CA ILE A 85 8.29 3.88 5.77
C ILE A 85 8.37 5.32 5.22
N ASN A 86 7.97 5.51 3.96
CA ASN A 86 7.99 6.78 3.28
C ASN A 86 6.67 7.56 3.51
N PRO A 87 6.69 8.70 4.22
CA PRO A 87 5.48 9.49 4.49
C PRO A 87 4.83 10.06 3.22
N PHE A 88 5.59 10.29 2.14
CA PHE A 88 5.04 10.72 0.86
C PHE A 88 4.21 9.60 0.21
N ALA A 89 4.68 8.35 0.30
CA ALA A 89 3.97 7.16 -0.18
C ALA A 89 2.67 6.95 0.61
N ALA A 90 2.74 6.97 1.95
CA ALA A 90 1.55 6.86 2.80
C ALA A 90 0.49 7.93 2.43
N LYS A 91 0.89 9.18 2.22
CA LYS A 91 -0.01 10.26 1.80
C LYS A 91 -0.57 10.05 0.40
N ALA A 92 0.26 9.66 -0.57
CA ALA A 92 -0.17 9.41 -1.95
C ALA A 92 -1.19 8.28 -2.00
N ALA A 93 -0.95 7.19 -1.26
CA ALA A 93 -1.86 6.05 -1.18
C ALA A 93 -3.21 6.42 -0.57
N ALA A 94 -3.25 7.23 0.49
CA ALA A 94 -4.52 7.73 1.03
C ALA A 94 -5.34 8.46 -0.04
N GLN A 95 -4.69 9.32 -0.82
CA GLN A 95 -5.34 10.05 -1.92
C GLN A 95 -5.80 9.10 -3.04
N THR A 96 -4.99 8.10 -3.39
CA THR A 96 -5.34 7.09 -4.40
C THR A 96 -6.58 6.30 -4.01
N ILE A 97 -6.64 5.86 -2.75
CA ILE A 97 -7.80 5.16 -2.19
C ILE A 97 -9.03 6.09 -2.20
N ASP A 98 -8.91 7.33 -1.72
CA ASP A 98 -10.04 8.28 -1.70
C ASP A 98 -10.60 8.56 -3.10
N VAL A 99 -9.74 8.67 -4.11
CA VAL A 99 -10.15 8.85 -5.51
C VAL A 99 -10.83 7.58 -6.02
N ALA A 100 -10.23 6.41 -5.80
CA ALA A 100 -10.72 5.12 -6.31
C ALA A 100 -12.07 4.69 -5.70
N LEU A 101 -12.35 5.11 -4.46
CA LEU A 101 -13.58 4.79 -3.75
C LEU A 101 -14.67 5.86 -3.90
N ARG A 102 -14.41 6.97 -4.61
CA ARG A 102 -15.34 8.12 -4.67
C ARG A 102 -16.72 7.73 -5.21
N ASP A 103 -16.72 7.02 -6.33
CA ASP A 103 -17.91 6.74 -7.14
C ASP A 103 -18.51 5.34 -6.86
N LEU A 104 -18.01 4.63 -5.84
CA LEU A 104 -18.58 3.35 -5.43
C LEU A 104 -19.86 3.56 -4.60
N GLU A 105 -20.92 2.84 -4.94
CA GLU A 105 -22.17 2.83 -4.18
C GLU A 105 -21.98 2.19 -2.79
N VAL A 106 -21.23 1.09 -2.74
CA VAL A 106 -20.86 0.40 -1.49
C VAL A 106 -19.35 0.53 -1.32
N LYS A 107 -18.95 1.19 -0.24
CA LYS A 107 -17.54 1.48 0.03
C LYS A 107 -16.99 0.49 1.06
N PRO A 108 -15.74 0.00 0.88
CA PRO A 108 -15.03 -0.70 1.93
C PRO A 108 -14.72 0.26 3.08
N ILE A 109 -14.27 -0.31 4.21
CA ILE A 109 -13.81 0.45 5.37
C ILE A 109 -12.35 0.82 5.16
N THR A 110 -12.05 2.10 4.98
CA THR A 110 -10.67 2.58 4.95
C THR A 110 -10.19 2.84 6.38
N LEU A 111 -9.22 2.04 6.85
CA LEU A 111 -8.55 2.25 8.15
C LEU A 111 -7.43 3.31 8.06
N GLY A 112 -7.07 3.70 6.83
CA GLY A 112 -6.11 4.74 6.52
C GLY A 112 -4.77 4.19 6.07
N THR A 113 -3.79 5.09 5.97
CA THR A 113 -2.39 4.76 5.69
C THR A 113 -1.52 5.34 6.79
N VAL A 114 -0.52 4.58 7.24
CA VAL A 114 0.31 4.94 8.41
C VAL A 114 1.78 4.87 8.03
N MET A 115 2.55 5.89 8.45
CA MET A 115 4.01 5.82 8.35
C MET A 115 4.54 4.82 9.39
N SER A 116 5.17 3.75 8.95
CA SER A 116 5.64 2.67 9.80
C SER A 116 6.79 1.92 9.14
N ASP A 117 7.80 1.55 9.94
CA ASP A 117 8.78 0.57 9.51
C ASP A 117 8.13 -0.83 9.54
N LEU A 118 7.88 -1.38 8.36
CA LEU A 118 7.12 -2.61 8.17
C LEU A 118 5.85 -2.60 9.04
N THR A 119 5.65 -3.66 9.83
CA THR A 119 4.50 -3.82 10.73
C THR A 119 4.80 -3.42 12.18
N SER A 120 5.87 -2.67 12.45
CA SER A 120 6.32 -2.34 13.82
C SER A 120 5.27 -1.57 14.64
N SER A 121 4.42 -0.79 13.97
CA SER A 121 3.31 -0.05 14.58
C SER A 121 2.05 -0.90 14.81
N LEU A 122 2.01 -2.15 14.33
CA LEU A 122 0.83 -3.00 14.32
C LEU A 122 0.87 -4.07 15.41
N ARG A 123 -0.31 -4.38 15.97
CA ARG A 123 -0.45 -5.50 16.91
C ARG A 123 -0.52 -6.82 16.15
N SER A 124 0.09 -7.85 16.70
CA SER A 124 0.02 -9.20 16.14
C SER A 124 -1.43 -9.72 16.10
N GLY A 125 -1.77 -10.48 15.05
CA GLY A 125 -3.08 -11.11 14.89
C GLY A 125 -4.22 -10.15 14.53
N GLN A 126 -3.93 -8.98 13.95
CA GLN A 126 -4.94 -8.02 13.47
C GLN A 126 -5.14 -8.01 11.96
N THR A 127 -4.38 -8.82 11.22
CA THR A 127 -4.37 -8.84 9.75
C THR A 127 -4.80 -10.22 9.27
N ASP A 128 -5.77 -10.24 8.36
CA ASP A 128 -6.28 -11.46 7.73
C ASP A 128 -5.63 -11.70 6.36
N VAL A 129 -5.36 -10.62 5.63
CA VAL A 129 -4.69 -10.64 4.33
C VAL A 129 -3.54 -9.65 4.35
N LEU A 130 -2.33 -10.14 4.12
CA LEU A 130 -1.13 -9.32 4.01
C LEU A 130 -0.66 -9.31 2.56
N ILE A 131 -0.52 -8.11 2.01
CA ILE A 131 0.01 -7.85 0.67
C ILE A 131 1.34 -7.14 0.85
N PHE A 132 2.36 -7.60 0.13
CA PHE A 132 3.67 -6.95 0.15
C PHE A 132 4.35 -7.16 -1.21
N ASN A 133 4.58 -6.05 -1.93
CA ASN A 133 5.53 -6.00 -3.04
C ASN A 133 6.83 -5.39 -2.49
N PRO A 134 7.77 -6.19 -1.96
CA PRO A 134 8.93 -5.66 -1.27
C PRO A 134 9.94 -5.03 -2.24
N PRO A 135 10.87 -4.21 -1.76
CA PRO A 135 12.06 -3.87 -2.53
C PRO A 135 12.90 -5.15 -2.74
N TYR A 136 12.87 -5.70 -3.95
CA TYR A 136 13.45 -7.00 -4.29
C TYR A 136 14.74 -6.91 -5.11
N VAL A 137 15.12 -5.72 -5.56
CA VAL A 137 16.31 -5.53 -6.38
C VAL A 137 17.55 -5.69 -5.50
N PRO A 138 18.52 -6.54 -5.89
CA PRO A 138 19.77 -6.65 -5.14
C PRO A 138 20.52 -5.32 -5.11
N THR A 139 20.73 -4.78 -3.92
CA THR A 139 21.39 -3.48 -3.65
C THR A 139 22.46 -3.63 -2.57
N GLU A 140 23.36 -2.64 -2.49
CA GLU A 140 24.26 -2.57 -1.34
C GLU A 140 23.45 -2.21 -0.07
N PRO A 141 23.82 -2.75 1.10
CA PRO A 141 23.10 -2.45 2.34
C PRO A 141 23.08 -0.96 2.62
N LEU A 142 21.89 -0.40 2.86
CA LEU A 142 21.79 0.99 3.27
C LEU A 142 22.35 1.18 4.69
N PRO A 143 23.01 2.31 4.97
CA PRO A 143 23.43 2.62 6.33
C PRO A 143 22.20 2.74 7.24
N ALA A 144 22.25 2.05 8.38
CA ALA A 144 21.21 2.06 9.40
C ALA A 144 20.73 3.50 9.69
N THR A 145 19.43 3.72 9.60
CA THR A 145 18.79 4.99 9.89
C THR A 145 18.94 5.31 11.38
N SER A 146 19.78 6.30 11.72
CA SER A 146 19.55 7.06 12.95
C SER A 146 18.16 7.68 12.81
N ALA A 147 17.28 7.45 13.80
CA ALA A 147 15.91 7.97 13.82
C ALA A 147 15.90 9.40 13.30
N ILE A 148 15.25 9.62 12.15
CA ILE A 148 15.12 10.94 11.56
C ILE A 148 14.28 11.74 12.55
N SER A 149 14.94 12.52 13.40
CA SER A 149 14.27 13.39 14.34
C SER A 149 13.56 14.49 13.56
N ASP A 150 12.26 14.68 13.81
CA ASP A 150 11.46 15.83 13.37
C ASP A 150 11.97 17.19 13.92
N GLU A 151 13.22 17.25 14.39
CA GLU A 151 13.87 18.49 14.78
C GLU A 151 13.98 19.39 13.54
N THR A 152 13.13 20.41 13.51
CA THR A 152 13.03 21.53 12.57
C THR A 152 14.22 21.63 11.61
N MET A 153 14.21 20.83 10.54
CA MET A 153 15.24 20.88 9.51
C MET A 153 15.10 22.21 8.78
N SER A 154 16.00 23.15 9.10
CA SER A 154 15.96 24.51 8.57
C SER A 154 16.71 24.65 7.24
N ASN A 155 17.45 23.61 6.83
CA ASN A 155 18.30 23.61 5.64
C ASN A 155 17.67 22.77 4.52
N SER A 156 17.52 23.36 3.32
CA SER A 156 16.95 22.69 2.14
C SER A 156 17.77 21.49 1.68
N HIS A 157 19.08 21.47 1.95
CA HIS A 157 19.94 20.34 1.64
C HIS A 157 19.61 19.09 2.47
N GLU A 158 19.34 19.27 3.76
CA GLU A 158 19.03 18.17 4.68
C GLU A 158 17.67 17.53 4.35
N VAL A 159 16.68 18.35 3.95
CA VAL A 159 15.38 17.86 3.48
C VAL A 159 15.54 17.04 2.21
N PHE A 160 16.35 17.51 1.25
CA PHE A 160 16.60 16.77 0.00
C PHE A 160 17.29 15.41 0.25
N GLU A 161 18.30 15.37 1.13
CA GLU A 161 18.97 14.11 1.50
C GLU A 161 18.00 13.14 2.18
N ARG A 162 17.16 13.64 3.09
CA ARG A 162 16.13 12.85 3.76
C ARG A 162 15.15 12.25 2.76
N ASP A 163 14.59 13.08 1.88
CA ASP A 163 13.58 12.66 0.92
C ASP A 163 14.17 11.68 -0.11
N SER A 164 15.42 11.91 -0.55
CA SER A 164 16.17 10.97 -1.40
C SER A 164 16.38 9.62 -0.71
N LYS A 165 16.72 9.61 0.59
CA LYS A 165 16.90 8.38 1.36
C LYS A 165 15.59 7.61 1.53
N LEU A 166 14.48 8.32 1.76
CA LEU A 166 13.15 7.70 1.87
C LEU A 166 12.73 7.06 0.54
N LEU A 167 13.06 7.69 -0.59
CA LEU A 167 12.86 7.11 -1.91
C LEU A 167 13.72 5.86 -2.10
N GLU A 168 14.99 5.93 -1.71
CA GLU A 168 15.91 4.80 -1.82
C GLU A 168 15.42 3.59 -1.01
N LEU A 169 14.91 3.79 0.21
CA LEU A 169 14.29 2.74 1.01
C LEU A 169 13.09 2.09 0.31
N SER A 170 12.33 2.84 -0.49
CA SER A 170 11.21 2.30 -1.29
C SER A 170 11.68 1.37 -2.43
N TYR A 171 12.87 1.59 -3.01
CA TYR A 171 13.40 0.79 -4.13
C TYR A 171 14.38 -0.30 -3.70
N ALA A 172 15.27 0.02 -2.78
CA ALA A 172 16.42 -0.78 -2.39
C ALA A 172 16.21 -1.54 -1.07
N GLY A 173 15.19 -1.18 -0.29
CA GLY A 173 15.00 -1.71 1.05
C GLY A 173 15.99 -1.13 2.05
N GLY A 174 16.00 -1.66 3.26
CA GLY A 174 16.85 -1.23 4.38
C GLY A 174 17.61 -2.38 5.02
#